data_AF-L8HMX6-F1
#
_entry.id   AF-L8HMX6-F1
#
_cell.length_a   1.000
_cell.length_b   1.000
_cell.length_c   1.000
_cell.angle_alpha   90.00
_cell.angle_beta   90.00
_cell.angle_gamma   90.00
#
_symmetry.space_group_name_H-M   'P 1'
#
loop_
_entity.id
_entity.type
_entity.pdbx_description
1 polymer ?
#
loop_
_entity_poly.entity_id
_entity_poly.type
_entity_poly.pdbx_seq_one_letter_code
_entity_poly.pdbx_strand_id
1 'polypeptide(L)'
;FAVATIGWILGTTAMGFVEWRVWYLDNASQFSGLACMGMWRVCVFRQTNITTATSCHSYSYHDTYLPLDIRVSQHLLLMASILGLLGKASVTFALKNVSMGILENTTTYKAFVISGILHIAAGICISVAVIWNYHSVMTEEGIVFPPSFNIPFKPYAQKIGNTVIVACLAAFALFLGG
;
A
#
# COMPACT_ATOMS: atom_id res chain seq x y z
N PHE A 1 14.49 -2.77 -15.64
CA PHE A 1 14.07 -1.35 -15.66
C PHE A 1 12.57 -1.13 -15.84
N ALA A 2 11.98 -1.50 -16.99
CA ALA A 2 10.55 -1.22 -17.27
C ALA A 2 9.62 -1.93 -16.27
N VAL A 3 9.82 -3.23 -16.04
CA VAL A 3 9.04 -4.03 -15.08
C VAL A 3 9.14 -3.46 -13.66
N ALA A 4 10.35 -3.16 -13.18
CA ALA A 4 10.54 -2.52 -11.88
C ALA A 4 9.88 -1.14 -11.77
N THR A 5 9.84 -0.36 -12.87
CA THR A 5 9.14 0.92 -12.92
C THR A 5 7.64 0.76 -12.79
N ILE A 6 7.05 -0.22 -13.50
CA ILE A 6 5.63 -0.57 -13.36
C ILE A 6 5.34 -1.01 -11.93
N GLY A 7 6.17 -1.91 -11.37
CA GLY A 7 6.03 -2.37 -9.99
C GLY A 7 6.05 -1.23 -8.98
N TRP A 8 6.98 -0.29 -9.11
CA TRP A 8 7.05 0.89 -8.23
C TRP A 8 5.84 1.83 -8.36
N ILE A 9 5.33 2.06 -9.58
CA ILE A 9 4.14 2.87 -9.81
C ILE A 9 2.92 2.20 -9.18
N LEU A 10 2.73 0.90 -9.41
CA LEU A 10 1.63 0.13 -8.82
C LEU A 10 1.71 0.13 -7.30
N GLY A 11 2.90 -0.05 -6.71
CA GLY A 11 3.10 -0.04 -5.27
C GLY A 11 2.78 1.31 -4.63
N THR A 12 3.25 2.40 -5.24
CA THR A 12 2.98 3.77 -4.78
C THR A 12 1.49 4.12 -4.94
N THR A 13 0.87 3.67 -6.01
CA THR A 13 -0.58 3.84 -6.24
C THR A 13 -1.41 3.07 -5.22
N ALA A 14 -1.07 1.79 -4.99
CA ALA A 14 -1.75 0.94 -4.01
C ALA A 14 -1.67 1.51 -2.59
N MET A 15 -0.52 2.08 -2.22
CA MET A 15 -0.35 2.77 -0.94
C MET A 15 -1.40 3.89 -0.74
N GLY A 16 -1.81 4.60 -1.80
CA GLY A 16 -2.79 5.70 -1.73
C GLY A 16 -4.26 5.27 -1.80
N PHE A 17 -4.55 4.01 -2.12
CA PHE A 17 -5.92 3.52 -2.23
C PHE A 17 -6.55 3.21 -0.87
N VAL A 18 -7.88 3.27 -0.84
CA VAL A 18 -8.70 3.07 0.37
C VAL A 18 -9.29 1.67 0.49
N GLU A 19 -9.07 0.81 -0.51
CA GLU A 19 -9.68 -0.52 -0.58
C GLU A 19 -8.66 -1.61 -0.23
N TRP A 20 -7.93 -1.44 0.87
CA TRP A 20 -7.06 -2.50 1.40
C TRP A 20 -7.88 -3.54 2.15
N ARG A 21 -8.89 -3.08 2.91
CA ARG A 21 -9.90 -3.92 3.54
C ARG A 21 -11.25 -3.21 3.51
N VAL A 22 -12.30 -4.01 3.41
CA VAL A 22 -13.68 -3.57 3.22
C VAL A 22 -14.53 -4.13 4.35
N TRP A 23 -15.23 -3.23 5.04
CA TRP A 23 -16.13 -3.53 6.14
C TRP A 23 -17.57 -3.33 5.68
N TYR A 24 -18.41 -4.35 5.85
CA TYR A 24 -19.84 -4.28 5.64
C TYR A 24 -20.50 -3.92 6.97
N LEU A 25 -21.29 -2.84 6.96
CA LEU A 25 -22.02 -2.34 8.11
C LEU A 25 -23.47 -2.83 8.04
N ASP A 26 -24.05 -3.18 9.19
CA ASP A 26 -25.37 -3.81 9.24
C ASP A 26 -26.49 -2.89 8.74
N ASN A 27 -27.35 -3.45 7.90
CA ASN A 27 -28.51 -2.81 7.27
C ASN A 27 -29.59 -2.41 8.28
N ALA A 28 -29.66 -3.08 9.44
CA ALA A 28 -30.65 -2.80 10.47
C ALA A 28 -30.32 -1.56 11.33
N SER A 29 -29.15 -0.96 11.14
CA SER A 29 -28.64 0.14 11.95
C SER A 29 -28.60 1.48 11.19
N GLN A 30 -28.46 2.59 11.92
CA GLN A 30 -28.21 3.92 11.34
C GLN A 30 -26.92 4.00 10.50
N PHE A 31 -26.08 2.95 10.53
CA PHE A 31 -24.78 2.84 9.87
C PHE A 31 -24.80 1.98 8.60
N SER A 32 -25.95 1.71 8.00
CA SER A 32 -26.05 0.87 6.79
C SER A 32 -25.18 1.36 5.63
N GLY A 33 -24.24 0.51 5.19
CA GLY A 33 -23.24 0.92 4.20
C GLY A 33 -21.96 0.08 4.19
N LEU A 34 -20.95 0.64 3.55
CA LEU A 34 -19.62 0.06 3.37
C LEU A 34 -18.57 1.02 3.94
N ALA A 35 -17.60 0.52 4.70
CA ALA A 35 -16.42 1.28 5.10
C ALA A 35 -15.18 0.69 4.44
N CYS A 36 -14.55 1.46 3.55
CA CYS A 36 -13.30 1.11 2.89
C CYS A 36 -12.15 1.72 3.68
N MET A 37 -11.25 0.87 4.17
CA MET A 37 -10.08 1.29 4.94
C MET A 37 -8.82 1.16 4.10
N GLY A 38 -8.17 2.30 3.89
CA GLY A 38 -6.82 2.36 3.37
C GLY A 38 -5.80 2.46 4.47
N MET A 39 -4.55 2.62 4.04
CA MET A 39 -3.43 2.83 4.95
C MET A 39 -3.39 4.25 5.51
N TRP A 40 -3.91 5.25 4.78
CA TRP A 40 -3.83 6.67 5.17
C TRP A 40 -5.17 7.31 5.52
N ARG A 41 -6.27 6.68 5.13
CA ARG A 41 -7.62 7.21 5.33
C ARG A 41 -8.66 6.10 5.30
N VAL A 42 -9.80 6.36 5.92
CA VAL A 42 -11.01 5.55 5.85
C VAL A 42 -12.10 6.34 5.13
N CYS A 43 -12.87 5.67 4.27
CA CYS A 43 -14.01 6.26 3.59
C CYS A 43 -15.26 5.41 3.82
N VAL A 44 -16.38 6.08 4.12
CA VAL A 44 -17.68 5.46 4.37
C VAL A 44 -18.63 5.78 3.23
N PHE A 45 -19.29 4.74 2.71
CA PHE A 45 -20.28 4.79 1.64
C PHE A 45 -21.62 4.35 2.22
N ARG A 46 -22.60 5.24 2.28
CA ARG A 46 -23.94 4.90 2.77
C ARG A 46 -24.71 4.14 1.69
N GLN A 47 -25.59 3.22 2.08
CA GLN A 47 -26.35 2.38 1.15
C GLN A 47 -27.18 3.18 0.11
N THR A 48 -27.59 4.40 0.44
CA THR A 48 -28.30 5.30 -0.48
C THR A 48 -27.44 5.79 -1.65
N ASN A 49 -26.11 5.75 -1.53
CA ASN A 49 -25.19 6.21 -2.57
C ASN A 49 -23.84 5.48 -2.47
N ILE A 50 -23.73 4.35 -3.18
CA ILE A 50 -22.54 3.48 -3.17
C ILE A 50 -21.43 4.03 -4.10
N THR A 51 -21.77 4.94 -5.02
CA THR A 51 -20.81 5.47 -6.00
C THR A 51 -19.99 6.64 -5.47
N THR A 52 -20.49 7.37 -4.45
CA THR A 52 -19.79 8.50 -3.84
C THR A 52 -19.61 8.30 -2.35
N ALA A 53 -18.37 8.50 -1.87
CA ALA A 53 -18.08 8.42 -0.45
C ALA A 53 -18.87 9.51 0.28
N THR A 54 -19.64 9.11 1.30
CA THR A 54 -20.41 10.02 2.13
C THR A 54 -19.49 10.81 3.06
N SER A 55 -18.45 10.15 3.58
CA SER A 55 -17.39 10.80 4.35
C SER A 55 -16.06 10.09 4.12
N CYS A 56 -14.96 10.85 4.14
CA CYS A 56 -13.60 10.32 4.14
C CYS A 56 -12.80 11.03 5.22
N HIS A 57 -12.18 10.25 6.09
CA HIS A 57 -11.36 10.74 7.19
C HIS A 57 -9.94 10.25 7.02
N SER A 58 -9.00 11.20 6.90
CA SER A 58 -7.57 10.90 6.89
C SER A 58 -7.08 10.64 8.31
N TYR A 59 -6.18 9.67 8.45
CA TYR A 59 -5.54 9.40 9.73
C TYR A 59 -4.50 10.49 10.01
N SER A 60 -4.52 11.01 11.23
CA SER A 60 -3.47 11.87 11.76
C SER A 60 -2.39 11.04 12.44
N TYR A 61 -1.16 11.55 12.48
CA TYR A 61 -0.05 10.88 13.17
C TYR A 61 -0.32 10.69 14.68
N HIS A 62 -1.10 11.61 15.26
CA HIS A 62 -1.47 11.59 16.68
C HIS A 62 -2.67 10.68 17.00
N ASP A 63 -3.25 10.02 16.00
CA ASP A 63 -4.39 9.12 16.21
C ASP A 63 -3.93 7.85 16.95
N THR A 64 -4.32 7.74 18.22
CA THR A 64 -3.99 6.60 19.08
C THR A 64 -4.89 5.39 18.84
N TYR A 65 -6.01 5.56 18.14
CA TYR A 65 -6.93 4.48 17.80
C TYR A 65 -6.45 3.64 16.60
N LEU A 66 -5.39 4.06 15.91
CA LEU A 66 -4.87 3.35 14.76
C LEU A 66 -4.15 2.06 15.21
N PRO A 67 -4.62 0.88 14.77
CA PRO A 67 -4.01 -0.38 15.17
C PRO A 67 -2.59 -0.52 14.59
N LEU A 68 -1.79 -1.36 15.25
CA LEU A 68 -0.36 -1.51 14.95
C LEU A 68 -0.12 -2.07 13.54
N ASP A 69 -1.01 -2.92 13.03
CA ASP A 69 -0.97 -3.46 11.67
C ASP A 69 -0.93 -2.36 10.60
N ILE A 70 -1.81 -1.36 10.73
CA ILE A 70 -1.85 -0.21 9.81
C ILE A 70 -0.58 0.62 9.95
N ARG A 71 -0.18 0.93 11.20
CA ARG A 71 1.00 1.78 11.45
C ARG A 71 2.26 1.14 10.86
N VAL A 72 2.49 -0.15 11.10
CA VAL A 72 3.64 -0.87 10.54
C VAL A 72 3.55 -0.89 9.01
N SER A 73 2.38 -1.17 8.44
CA SER A 73 2.17 -1.20 6.99
C SER A 73 2.43 0.17 6.34
N GLN A 74 2.03 1.28 6.95
CA GLN A 74 2.34 2.64 6.48
C GLN A 74 3.85 2.86 6.33
N HIS A 75 4.62 2.49 7.36
CA HIS A 75 6.08 2.65 7.33
C HIS A 75 6.71 1.74 6.29
N LEU A 76 6.28 0.48 6.19
CA LEU A 76 6.77 -0.46 5.18
C LEU A 76 6.50 0.04 3.76
N LEU A 77 5.29 0.54 3.48
CA LEU A 77 4.92 1.04 2.16
C LEU A 77 5.68 2.33 1.81
N LEU A 78 5.89 3.25 2.76
CA LEU A 78 6.75 4.42 2.57
C LEU A 78 8.19 4.01 2.26
N MET A 79 8.75 3.08 3.04
CA MET A 79 10.10 2.54 2.80
C MET A 79 10.19 1.89 1.42
N ALA A 80 9.19 1.11 1.01
CA ALA A 80 9.13 0.52 -0.32
C ALA A 80 9.15 1.58 -1.43
N SER A 81 8.37 2.67 -1.28
CA SER A 81 8.37 3.77 -2.24
C SER A 81 9.73 4.48 -2.32
N ILE A 82 10.40 4.71 -1.19
CA ILE A 82 11.74 5.33 -1.16
C ILE A 82 12.79 4.40 -1.79
N LEU A 83 12.81 3.13 -1.40
CA LEU A 83 13.74 2.13 -1.94
C LEU A 83 13.56 1.96 -3.45
N GLY A 84 12.31 1.87 -3.92
CA GLY A 84 12.03 1.79 -5.35
C GLY A 84 12.45 3.05 -6.12
N LEU A 85 12.34 4.25 -5.51
CA LEU A 85 12.83 5.49 -6.11
C LEU A 85 14.35 5.49 -6.22
N LEU A 86 15.06 5.09 -5.16
CA LEU A 86 16.52 4.97 -5.14
C LEU A 86 17.02 3.95 -6.17
N GLY A 87 16.34 2.80 -6.29
CA GLY A 87 16.64 1.81 -7.33
C GLY A 87 16.51 2.40 -8.74
N LYS A 88 15.40 3.10 -9.01
CA LYS A 88 15.20 3.80 -10.29
C LYS A 88 16.26 4.85 -10.57
N ALA A 89 16.67 5.63 -9.57
CA ALA A 89 17.73 6.62 -9.73
C ALA A 89 19.07 5.95 -10.09
N SER A 90 19.41 4.86 -9.40
CA SER A 90 20.65 4.10 -9.62
C SER A 90 20.73 3.54 -11.04
N VAL A 91 19.67 2.89 -11.53
CA VAL A 91 19.66 2.30 -12.88
C VAL A 91 19.60 3.37 -13.97
N THR A 92 18.95 4.52 -13.72
CA THR A 92 18.94 5.66 -14.65
C THR A 92 20.34 6.24 -14.80
N PHE A 93 21.08 6.38 -13.69
CA PHE A 93 22.48 6.81 -13.71
C PHE A 93 23.37 5.81 -14.47
N ALA A 94 23.19 4.51 -14.22
CA ALA A 94 23.91 3.46 -14.92
C ALA A 94 23.66 3.52 -16.45
N LEU A 95 22.39 3.62 -16.86
CA LEU A 95 22.00 3.73 -18.26
C LEU A 95 22.56 5.00 -18.92
N LYS A 96 22.56 6.13 -18.20
CA LYS A 96 23.17 7.38 -18.68
C LYS A 96 24.66 7.19 -18.97
N ASN A 97 25.41 6.59 -18.05
CA ASN A 97 26.85 6.36 -18.24
C ASN A 97 27.14 5.45 -19.43
N VAL A 98 26.36 4.37 -19.60
CA VAL A 98 26.44 3.48 -20.78
C VAL A 98 26.16 4.27 -22.06
N SER A 99 25.11 5.08 -22.08
CA SER A 99 24.73 5.87 -23.27
C SER A 99 25.77 6.94 -23.64
N MET A 100 26.47 7.50 -22.65
CA MET A 100 27.53 8.48 -22.86
C MET A 100 28.88 7.85 -23.22
N GLY A 101 28.97 6.52 -23.31
CA GLY A 101 30.22 5.80 -23.57
C GLY A 101 31.22 5.87 -22.41
N ILE A 102 30.81 6.37 -21.24
CA ILE A 102 31.61 6.42 -20.02
C ILE A 102 31.49 5.04 -19.35
N LEU A 103 32.09 4.04 -19.99
CA LEU A 103 32.00 2.66 -19.53
C LEU A 103 33.11 2.36 -18.53
N GLU A 104 32.96 2.83 -17.31
CA GLU A 104 33.69 2.26 -16.19
C GLU A 104 32.96 0.97 -15.77
N ASN A 105 33.37 -0.17 -16.38
CA ASN A 105 32.69 -1.47 -16.29
C ASN A 105 32.32 -1.87 -14.85
N THR A 106 33.17 -1.57 -13.88
CA THR A 106 32.96 -1.90 -12.47
C THR A 106 31.92 -1.01 -11.79
N THR A 107 31.95 0.30 -12.02
CA THR A 107 31.03 1.28 -11.41
C THR A 107 29.61 1.11 -11.97
N THR A 108 29.49 0.97 -13.29
CA THR A 108 28.19 0.79 -13.96
C THR A 108 27.53 -0.54 -13.56
N TYR A 109 28.29 -1.63 -13.52
CA TYR A 109 27.77 -2.93 -13.07
C TYR A 109 27.28 -2.88 -11.62
N LYS A 110 28.06 -2.28 -10.71
CA LYS A 110 27.66 -2.10 -9.31
C LYS A 110 26.35 -1.32 -9.18
N ALA A 111 26.13 -0.30 -10.00
CA ALA A 111 24.88 0.47 -9.98
C ALA A 111 23.67 -0.39 -10.39
N PHE A 112 23.79 -1.25 -11.41
CA PHE A 112 22.73 -2.20 -11.77
C PHE A 112 22.42 -3.18 -10.62
N VAL A 113 23.45 -3.74 -9.97
CA VAL A 113 23.28 -4.67 -8.85
C VAL A 113 22.62 -3.99 -7.65
N ILE A 114 23.07 -2.78 -7.28
CA ILE A 114 22.48 -1.99 -6.19
C ILE A 114 21.00 -1.69 -6.50
N SER A 115 20.68 -1.32 -7.74
CA SER A 115 19.29 -1.11 -8.15
C SER A 115 18.44 -2.36 -7.96
N GLY A 116 18.94 -3.53 -8.33
CA GLY A 116 18.22 -4.81 -8.18
C GLY A 116 17.92 -5.12 -6.72
N ILE A 117 18.93 -5.02 -5.85
CA ILE A 117 18.77 -5.22 -4.40
C ILE A 117 17.73 -4.27 -3.82
N LEU A 118 17.75 -2.98 -4.20
CA LEU A 118 16.79 -1.99 -3.73
C LEU A 118 15.35 -2.31 -4.18
N HIS A 119 15.16 -2.78 -5.41
CA HIS A 119 13.85 -3.21 -5.90
C HIS A 119 13.33 -4.46 -5.21
N ILE A 120 14.18 -5.47 -4.99
CA ILE A 120 13.83 -6.67 -4.23
C ILE A 120 13.43 -6.30 -2.80
N ALA A 121 14.22 -5.46 -2.13
CA ALA A 121 13.91 -4.98 -0.78
C ALA A 121 12.57 -4.23 -0.73
N ALA A 122 12.28 -3.38 -1.71
CA ALA A 122 10.98 -2.73 -1.84
C ALA A 122 9.82 -3.73 -2.01
N GLY A 123 10.03 -4.77 -2.83
CA GLY A 123 9.07 -5.87 -3.00
C GLY A 123 8.77 -6.59 -1.68
N ILE A 124 9.81 -6.91 -0.89
CA ILE A 124 9.66 -7.54 0.43
C ILE A 124 8.81 -6.66 1.35
N CYS A 125 9.08 -5.36 1.43
CA CYS A 125 8.30 -4.43 2.26
C CYS A 125 6.81 -4.43 1.89
N ILE A 126 6.47 -4.41 0.59
CA ILE A 126 5.07 -4.49 0.13
C ILE A 126 4.45 -5.84 0.50
N SER A 127 5.16 -6.95 0.27
CA SER A 127 4.68 -8.28 0.62
C SER A 127 4.38 -8.42 2.12
N VAL A 128 5.24 -7.90 2.99
CA VAL A 128 5.01 -7.91 4.45
C VAL A 128 3.76 -7.12 4.81
N ALA A 129 3.56 -5.92 4.22
CA ALA A 129 2.34 -5.13 4.45
C ALA A 129 1.07 -5.86 4.00
N VAL A 130 1.11 -6.56 2.86
CA VAL A 130 0.01 -7.39 2.36
C VAL A 130 -0.30 -8.54 3.33
N ILE A 131 0.72 -9.27 3.80
CA ILE A 131 0.56 -10.39 4.72
C ILE A 131 -0.05 -9.93 6.05
N TRP A 132 0.41 -8.79 6.57
CA TRP A 132 -0.13 -8.24 7.83
C TRP A 132 -1.60 -7.82 7.69
N ASN A 133 -1.95 -7.14 6.60
CA ASN A 133 -3.34 -6.80 6.30
C ASN A 133 -4.22 -8.04 6.14
N TYR A 134 -3.70 -9.09 5.47
CA TYR A 134 -4.40 -10.37 5.36
C TYR A 134 -4.65 -11.00 6.73
N HIS A 135 -3.63 -11.05 7.59
CA HIS A 135 -3.75 -11.58 8.94
C HIS A 135 -4.80 -10.82 9.77
N SER A 136 -4.74 -9.48 9.78
CA SER A 136 -5.70 -8.59 10.46
C SER A 136 -7.15 -8.80 10.00
N VAL A 137 -7.36 -9.07 8.71
CA VAL A 137 -8.69 -9.42 8.17
C VAL A 137 -9.16 -10.79 8.66
N MET A 138 -8.27 -11.79 8.71
CA MET A 138 -8.62 -13.15 9.11
C MET A 138 -8.83 -13.30 10.63
N THR A 139 -8.18 -12.47 11.44
CA THR A 139 -8.37 -12.43 12.90
C THR A 139 -9.59 -11.59 13.32
N GLU A 140 -10.28 -10.94 12.37
CA GLU A 140 -11.43 -10.06 12.61
C GLU A 140 -11.16 -8.97 13.67
N GLU A 141 -9.96 -8.39 13.63
CA GLU A 141 -9.55 -7.35 14.57
C GLU A 141 -10.39 -6.08 14.38
N GLY A 142 -11.07 -5.65 15.46
CA GLY A 142 -11.87 -4.43 15.50
C GLY A 142 -11.04 -3.17 15.72
N ILE A 143 -11.63 -2.01 15.45
CA ILE A 143 -10.98 -0.70 15.59
C ILE A 143 -11.93 0.24 16.32
N VAL A 144 -11.42 0.87 17.37
CA VAL A 144 -12.18 1.84 18.16
C VAL A 144 -12.12 3.21 17.48
N PHE A 145 -12.86 3.37 16.38
CA PHE A 145 -12.95 4.67 15.72
C PHE A 145 -13.62 5.72 16.62
N PRO A 146 -13.25 7.01 16.49
CA PRO A 146 -13.95 8.08 17.16
C PRO A 146 -15.45 8.09 16.82
N PRO A 147 -16.34 8.42 17.78
CA PRO A 147 -17.78 8.44 17.54
C PRO A 147 -18.22 9.33 16.38
N SER A 148 -17.44 10.37 16.06
CA SER A 148 -17.70 11.29 14.94
C SER A 148 -17.68 10.62 13.56
N PHE A 149 -17.02 9.47 13.41
CA PHE A 149 -16.87 8.80 12.12
C PHE A 149 -18.09 7.96 11.77
N ASN A 150 -18.98 7.69 12.74
CA ASN A 150 -20.18 6.86 12.54
C ASN A 150 -19.82 5.46 12.02
N ILE A 151 -18.75 4.86 12.55
CA ILE A 151 -18.31 3.49 12.23
C ILE A 151 -18.39 2.66 13.53
N PRO A 152 -19.06 1.50 13.54
CA PRO A 152 -19.11 0.62 14.70
C PRO A 152 -17.73 0.00 14.99
N PHE A 153 -17.54 -0.47 16.23
CA PHE A 153 -16.29 -1.10 16.66
C PHE A 153 -15.90 -2.34 15.84
N LYS A 154 -16.90 -3.16 15.46
CA LYS A 154 -16.73 -4.37 14.66
C LYS A 154 -17.69 -4.36 13.47
N PRO A 155 -17.27 -4.78 12.26
CA PRO A 155 -18.17 -4.89 11.13
C PRO A 155 -19.10 -6.10 11.24
N TYR A 156 -20.18 -6.11 10.46
CA TYR A 156 -21.00 -7.30 10.28
C TYR A 156 -20.23 -8.38 9.50
N ALA A 157 -19.49 -7.95 8.47
CA ALA A 157 -18.59 -8.80 7.71
C ALA A 157 -17.37 -8.00 7.22
N GLN A 158 -16.23 -8.67 7.10
CA GLN A 158 -15.00 -8.08 6.62
C GLN A 158 -14.46 -8.85 5.41
N LYS A 159 -13.95 -8.13 4.41
CA LYS A 159 -13.30 -8.72 3.24
C LYS A 159 -12.00 -8.00 2.90
N ILE A 160 -11.11 -8.73 2.23
CA ILE A 160 -9.93 -8.17 1.59
C ILE A 160 -10.40 -7.29 0.44
N GLY A 161 -9.86 -6.08 0.32
CA GLY A 161 -10.18 -5.17 -0.77
C GLY A 161 -9.28 -5.37 -1.99
N ASN A 162 -9.72 -4.84 -3.14
CA ASN A 162 -9.04 -5.03 -4.42
C ASN A 162 -7.64 -4.42 -4.49
N THR A 163 -7.31 -3.47 -3.60
CA THR A 163 -5.98 -2.88 -3.55
C THR A 163 -4.90 -3.91 -3.26
N VAL A 164 -5.23 -4.98 -2.52
CA VAL A 164 -4.28 -6.06 -2.22
C VAL A 164 -3.80 -6.76 -3.49
N ILE A 165 -4.67 -6.92 -4.50
CA ILE A 165 -4.28 -7.50 -5.79
C ILE A 165 -3.25 -6.60 -6.50
N VAL A 166 -3.49 -5.28 -6.48
CA VAL A 166 -2.57 -4.29 -7.05
C VAL A 166 -1.21 -4.31 -6.33
N ALA A 167 -1.22 -4.40 -5.01
CA ALA A 167 0.00 -4.50 -4.20
C ALA A 167 0.77 -5.80 -4.46
N CYS A 168 0.08 -6.93 -4.64
CA CYS A 168 0.69 -8.20 -5.02
C CYS A 168 1.37 -8.12 -6.40
N LEU A 169 0.68 -7.54 -7.39
CA LEU A 169 1.23 -7.32 -8.73
C LEU A 169 2.44 -6.38 -8.68
N ALA A 170 2.39 -5.35 -7.84
CA ALA A 170 3.51 -4.44 -7.60
C ALA A 170 4.74 -5.18 -7.05
N ALA A 171 4.57 -5.97 -5.99
CA ALA A 171 5.64 -6.74 -5.39
C ALA A 171 6.24 -7.75 -6.37
N PHE A 172 5.40 -8.48 -7.10
CA PHE A 172 5.84 -9.43 -8.12
C PHE A 172 6.65 -8.76 -9.24
N ALA A 173 6.19 -7.62 -9.76
CA ALA A 173 6.93 -6.85 -10.75
C ALA A 173 8.26 -6.29 -10.21
N LEU A 174 8.33 -5.92 -8.93
CA LEU A 174 9.58 -5.50 -8.30
C LEU A 174 10.57 -6.66 -8.14
N PHE A 175 10.10 -7.87 -7.80
CA PHE A 175 10.94 -9.06 -7.73
C PHE A 175 11.45 -9.52 -9.10
N LEU A 176 10.62 -9.44 -10.14
CA LEU A 176 11.05 -9.78 -11.51
C LEU A 176 11.94 -8.70 -12.12
N GLY A 177 11.74 -7.44 -11.74
CA GLY A 177 12.40 -6.30 -12.35
C GLY A 177 13.70 -5.90 -11.67
N GLY A 178 13.93 -6.35 -10.44
CA GLY A 178 15.16 -6.18 -9.66
C GLY A 178 16.10 -7.36 -9.85
#